data_AF-A0A395W872-F1
#
_entry.id   AF-A0A395W872-F1
#
_cell.length_a   1.000
_cell.length_b   1.000
_cell.length_c   1.000
_cell.angle_alpha   90.00
_cell.angle_beta   90.00
_cell.angle_gamma   90.00
#
_symmetry.space_group_name_H-M   'P 1'
#
loop_
_entity.id
_entity.type
_entity.pdbx_description
1 polymer ?
#
loop_
_entity_poly.entity_id
_entity_poly.type
_entity_poly.pdbx_seq_one_letter_code
_entity_poly.pdbx_strand_id
1 'polypeptide(L)' 'MGDGSSDAPVLEASGLGVTLENGCEACKKVANIIVPSCYEDGCIEWLKEL' A
#
# COMPACT_ATOMS: atom_id res chain seq x y z
N MET A 1 0.93 -5.77 0.71
CA MET A 1 0.13 -4.61 0.27
C MET A 1 -1.15 -4.58 1.08
N GLY A 2 -1.62 -3.40 1.48
CA GLY A 2 -2.83 -3.25 2.27
C GLY A 2 -3.31 -1.79 2.28
N ASP A 3 -4.60 -1.59 2.55
CA ASP A 3 -5.28 -0.29 2.43
C ASP A 3 -6.17 0.01 3.66
N GLY A 4 -6.51 -1.01 4.46
CA GLY A 4 -7.29 -0.87 5.68
C GLY A 4 -6.41 -0.70 6.93
N SER A 5 -6.95 -0.07 7.98
CA SER A 5 -6.21 0.17 9.22
C SER A 5 -5.68 -1.12 9.87
N SER A 6 -6.32 -2.26 9.63
CA SER A 6 -5.87 -3.58 10.09
C SER A 6 -4.57 -4.04 9.44
N ASP A 7 -4.22 -3.50 8.27
CA ASP A 7 -3.04 -3.89 7.51
C ASP A 7 -1.79 -3.15 7.98
N ALA A 8 -1.93 -2.01 8.66
CA ALA A 8 -0.81 -1.17 9.07
C ALA A 8 0.27 -1.93 9.88
N PRO A 9 -0.06 -2.78 10.88
CA PRO A 9 0.97 -3.57 11.58
C PRO A 9 1.71 -4.55 10.67
N VAL A 10 1.01 -5.12 9.67
CA VAL A 10 1.62 -6.04 8.69
C VAL A 10 2.52 -5.28 7.72
N LEU A 11 2.11 -4.09 7.29
CA LEU A 11 2.93 -3.22 6.44
C LEU A 11 4.20 -2.76 7.15
N GLU A 12 4.10 -2.36 8.42
CA GLU A 12 5.24 -1.94 9.25
C GLU A 12 6.25 -3.08 9.48
N ALA A 13 5.76 -4.31 9.67
CA ALA A 13 6.62 -5.49 9.87
C ALA A 13 7.20 -6.06 8.57
N SER A 14 6.68 -5.67 7.40
CA SER A 14 7.10 -6.18 6.10
C SER A 14 8.41 -5.52 5.64
N GLY A 15 9.29 -6.29 5.00
CA GLY A 15 10.49 -5.71 4.36
C GLY A 15 10.16 -4.77 3.19
N LEU A 16 8.95 -4.89 2.62
CA LEU A 16 8.41 -3.99 1.60
C LEU A 16 6.89 -3.83 1.77
N GLY A 17 6.49 -2.91 2.64
CA GLY A 17 5.10 -2.49 2.81
C GLY A 17 4.65 -1.58 1.66
N VAL A 18 3.50 -1.90 1.06
CA VAL A 18 2.91 -1.12 -0.05
C VAL A 18 1.46 -0.80 0.27
N THR A 19 1.02 0.43 0.01
CA THR A 19 -0.38 0.86 0.13
C THR A 19 -0.82 1.66 -1.08
N LEU A 20 -2.13 1.80 -1.28
CA LEU A 20 -2.72 2.67 -2.29
C LEU A 20 -2.74 4.13 -1.82
N GLU A 21 -2.76 5.09 -2.75
CA GLU A 21 -2.90 6.53 -2.48
C GLU A 21 -4.21 6.84 -1.74
N ASN A 22 -5.29 6.16 -2.12
CA ASN A 22 -6.59 6.23 -1.45
C ASN A 22 -6.72 5.23 -0.29
N GLY A 23 -5.63 4.56 0.08
CA GLY A 23 -5.56 3.74 1.28
C GLY A 23 -5.64 4.58 2.56
N CYS A 24 -5.94 3.93 3.69
CA CYS A 24 -6.12 4.64 4.95
C CYS A 24 -4.83 5.33 5.42
N GLU A 25 -5.00 6.39 6.23
CA GLU A 25 -3.88 7.16 6.77
C GLU A 25 -2.91 6.33 7.62
N ALA A 26 -3.40 5.28 8.29
CA ALA A 26 -2.54 4.39 9.07
C ALA A 26 -1.57 3.63 8.16
N CYS A 27 -2.03 3.09 7.03
CA CYS A 27 -1.19 2.40 6.05
C CYS A 27 -0.20 3.34 5.37
N LYS A 28 -0.65 4.53 4.95
CA LYS A 28 0.24 5.53 4.31
C LYS A 28 1.39 5.99 5.19
N LYS A 29 1.22 5.99 6.51
CA LYS A 29 2.29 6.36 7.46
C LYS A 29 3.40 5.32 7.56
N VAL A 30 3.09 4.04 7.35
CA VAL A 30 4.03 2.93 7.60
C VAL A 30 4.50 2.23 6.32
N ALA A 31 3.81 2.43 5.20
CA ALA A 31 4.20 1.85 3.92
C ALA A 31 5.51 2.45 3.38
N ASN A 32 6.32 1.62 2.75
CA ASN A 32 7.53 2.05 2.04
C ASN A 32 7.21 2.67 0.68
N ILE A 33 6.15 2.17 0.04
CA ILE A 33 5.70 2.62 -1.29
C ILE A 33 4.20 2.92 -1.22
N ILE A 34 3.82 4.08 -1.76
CA ILE A 34 2.44 4.46 -2.01
C ILE A 34 2.24 4.44 -3.52
N VAL A 35 1.32 3.62 -4.00
CA VAL A 35 1.02 3.43 -5.43
C VAL A 35 -0.30 4.16 -5.77
N PRO A 36 -0.67 4.32 -7.05
CA PRO A 36 -1.93 4.96 -7.43
C PRO A 36 -3.17 4.36 -6.76
N SER A 37 -4.29 5.06 -6.87
CA SER A 37 -5.53 4.60 -6.26
C SER A 37 -6.02 3.26 -6.85
N CYS A 38 -6.92 2.57 -6.13
CA CYS A 38 -7.58 1.38 -6.69
C CYS A 38 -8.44 1.68 -7.93
N TYR A 39 -8.80 2.95 -8.17
CA TYR A 39 -9.54 3.38 -9.36
C TYR A 39 -8.62 3.59 -10.59
N GLU A 40 -7.30 3.54 -10.37
CA GLU A 40 -6.26 3.66 -11.40
C GLU A 40 -5.42 2.38 -11.47
N ASP A 41 -5.98 1.25 -11.04
CA ASP A 41 -5.32 -0.06 -11.04
C ASP A 41 -3.96 -0.09 -10.31
N GLY A 42 -3.77 0.74 -9.27
CA GLY A 42 -2.46 0.92 -8.62
C GLY A 42 -1.78 -0.37 -8.14
N CYS A 43 -2.55 -1.38 -7.69
CA CYS A 43 -2.01 -2.70 -7.36
C CYS A 43 -1.36 -3.39 -8.56
N ILE A 44 -2.02 -3.31 -9.72
CA ILE A 44 -1.59 -3.96 -10.96
C ILE A 44 -0.42 -3.21 -11.58
N GLU A 45 -0.44 -1.87 -11.58
CA GLU A 45 0.69 -1.07 -12.05
C GLU A 45 1.96 -1.38 -11.24
N TRP A 46 1.85 -1.46 -9.91
CA TRP A 46 2.97 -1.87 -9.07
C TRP A 46 3.47 -3.29 -9.37
N LEU A 47 2.55 -4.25 -9.57
CA LEU A 47 2.92 -5.64 -9.89
C LEU A 47 3.66 -5.78 -11.22
N LYS A 48 3.43 -4.88 -12.18
CA LYS A 48 4.14 -4.88 -13.48
C LYS A 48 5.59 -4.40 -13.37
N GLU A 49 5.94 -3.66 -12.30
CA GLU A 49 7.27 -3.10 -12.08
C GLU A 49 8.21 -4.04 -11.28
N LEU A 50 7.70 -5.17 -10.81
CA LEU A 50 8.45 -6.24 -10.12
C LEU A 50 9.11 -7.21 -11.11
#